data_AF-A0AAW2D277-F1
#
_entry.id   AF-A0AAW2D277-F1
#
_cell.length_a   1.000
_cell.length_b   1.000
_cell.length_c   1.000
_cell.angle_alpha   90.00
_cell.angle_beta   90.00
_cell.angle_gamma   90.00
#
_symmetry.space_group_name_H-M   'P 1'
#
loop_
_entity.id
_entity.type
_entity.pdbx_description
1 polymer ?
#
loop_
_entity_poly.entity_id
_entity_poly.type
_entity_poly.pdbx_seq_one_letter_code
_entity_poly.pdbx_strand_id
1 'polypeptide(L)'
;MGKKAKGSRKGKKAWRANISSADIEDFYEKSTKDALSGGSLSSAPSDSLFFVDKSTDLLVKRKIEKHREKVLRCDSVLQKNPFVQAVPSSTLKKPKRKQMGVSKASDATQVGTKDDSAMVDIWDDKGEDNRKSKKKLKHSVIPAVEVEHPGCSFNPSEESHKDVLAHAVAEEMQKVYQNELGPQPVPLTVPGKVIDEEEMYFIDADNASDDDEMNVENENEDTAQEKRSIKIKRVTRVELNKRARRKEKMKKEAEARKMEGVSKEIDSIPDILQEIAKEDEEKQKKHLRRVVAKQERLKLCPPRLGKYK
;
A
#
# COMPACT_ATOMS: atom_id res chain seq x y z
N MET A 1 -57.09 72.05 23.36
CA MET A 1 -56.92 70.62 23.73
C MET A 1 -56.28 69.87 22.56
N GLY A 2 -54.96 69.74 22.51
CA GLY A 2 -54.27 68.94 21.50
C GLY A 2 -53.32 67.98 22.20
N LYS A 3 -53.73 66.71 22.35
CA LYS A 3 -52.86 65.69 22.94
C LYS A 3 -51.68 65.47 22.00
N LYS A 4 -50.50 66.00 22.34
CA LYS A 4 -49.24 65.72 21.64
C LYS A 4 -49.05 64.20 21.59
N ALA A 5 -48.86 63.67 20.38
CA ALA A 5 -48.63 62.24 20.18
C ALA A 5 -47.48 61.77 21.08
N LYS A 6 -47.71 60.72 21.87
CA LYS A 6 -46.66 60.16 22.72
C LYS A 6 -45.57 59.61 21.83
N GLY A 7 -44.45 60.33 21.72
CA GLY A 7 -43.25 59.85 21.03
C GLY A 7 -42.82 58.49 21.60
N SER A 8 -42.31 57.62 20.73
CA SER A 8 -41.88 56.28 21.08
C SER A 8 -40.98 56.30 22.32
N ARG A 9 -41.35 55.53 23.35
CA ARG A 9 -40.66 55.45 24.65
C ARG A 9 -39.27 54.81 24.56
N LYS A 10 -38.88 54.31 23.38
CA LYS A 10 -37.57 53.71 23.15
C LYS A 10 -36.57 54.81 22.78
N GLY A 11 -35.61 55.07 23.67
CA GLY A 11 -34.47 55.96 23.39
C GLY A 11 -33.57 55.41 22.27
N LYS A 12 -32.70 56.26 21.72
CA LYS A 12 -31.80 55.91 20.59
C LYS A 12 -31.00 54.62 20.79
N LYS A 13 -30.61 54.29 22.03
CA LYS A 13 -29.90 53.05 22.37
C LYS A 13 -30.77 51.80 22.17
N ALA A 14 -32.03 51.86 22.58
CA ALA A 14 -32.96 50.74 22.40
C ALA A 14 -33.29 50.51 20.92
N TRP A 15 -33.25 51.56 20.08
CA TRP A 15 -33.34 51.41 18.63
C TRP A 15 -32.11 50.73 18.03
N ARG A 16 -30.89 51.10 18.45
CA ARG A 16 -29.65 50.44 17.99
C ARG A 16 -29.58 48.95 18.33
N ALA A 17 -30.13 48.55 19.48
CA ALA A 17 -30.19 47.15 19.88
C ALA A 17 -31.23 46.32 19.10
N ASN A 18 -32.22 46.94 18.47
CA ASN A 18 -33.21 46.25 17.63
C ASN A 18 -32.81 46.25 16.15
N ILE A 19 -31.66 46.84 15.78
CA ILE A 19 -31.11 46.72 14.42
C ILE A 19 -30.28 45.45 14.43
N SER A 20 -30.78 44.41 13.77
CA SER A 20 -30.09 43.13 13.66
C SER A 20 -28.79 43.29 12.87
N SER A 21 -27.67 42.79 13.41
CA SER A 21 -26.42 42.59 12.66
C SER A 21 -26.35 41.22 11.98
N ALA A 22 -27.37 40.37 12.17
CA ALA A 22 -27.37 38.99 11.70
C ALA A 22 -27.13 38.88 10.19
N ASP A 23 -27.73 39.76 9.37
CA ASP A 23 -27.53 39.74 7.91
C ASP A 23 -26.06 39.96 7.50
N ILE A 24 -25.33 40.76 8.29
CA ILE A 24 -23.92 41.05 8.05
C ILE A 24 -23.07 39.85 8.48
N GLU A 25 -23.38 39.27 9.64
CA GLU A 25 -22.70 38.08 10.17
C GLU A 25 -22.93 36.86 9.25
N ASP A 26 -24.17 36.64 8.81
CA ASP A 26 -24.54 35.60 7.84
C ASP A 26 -23.81 35.76 6.51
N PHE A 27 -23.63 37.00 6.03
CA PHE A 27 -22.86 37.26 4.81
C PHE A 27 -21.39 36.84 4.99
N TYR A 28 -20.77 37.18 6.12
CA TYR A 28 -19.39 36.78 6.40
C TYR A 28 -19.26 35.26 6.57
N GLU A 29 -20.19 34.61 7.29
CA GLU A 29 -20.20 33.16 7.41
C GLU A 29 -20.34 32.46 6.06
N LYS A 30 -21.27 32.91 5.22
CA LYS A 30 -21.46 32.38 3.86
C LYS A 30 -20.22 32.61 3.01
N SER A 31 -19.61 33.80 3.07
CA SER A 31 -18.37 34.09 2.34
C SER A 31 -17.20 33.19 2.77
N THR A 32 -17.14 32.86 4.07
CA THR A 32 -16.09 31.99 4.61
C THR A 32 -16.32 30.53 4.20
N LYS A 33 -17.57 30.06 4.25
CA LYS A 33 -17.97 28.73 3.78
C LYS A 33 -17.75 28.57 2.27
N ASP A 34 -18.13 29.57 1.47
CA ASP A 34 -17.91 29.58 0.02
C ASP A 34 -16.41 29.56 -0.30
N ALA A 35 -15.56 30.30 0.43
CA ALA A 35 -14.10 30.25 0.24
C ALA A 35 -13.51 28.87 0.55
N LEU A 36 -14.03 28.18 1.57
CA LEU A 36 -13.61 26.81 1.92
C LEU A 36 -14.12 25.76 0.91
N SER A 37 -15.32 25.96 0.36
CA SER A 37 -15.98 25.02 -0.56
C SER A 37 -15.62 25.24 -2.04
N GLY A 38 -14.70 26.16 -2.34
CA GLY A 38 -14.18 26.39 -3.70
C GLY A 38 -14.93 27.44 -4.53
N GLY A 39 -15.74 28.29 -3.91
CA GLY A 39 -16.45 29.42 -4.53
C GLY A 39 -17.96 29.36 -4.36
N SER A 40 -18.65 30.46 -4.74
CA SER A 40 -20.11 30.55 -4.63
C SER A 40 -20.80 29.78 -5.76
N LEU A 41 -21.59 28.75 -5.40
CA LEU A 41 -22.33 27.91 -6.34
C LEU A 41 -23.30 28.71 -7.23
N SER A 42 -23.78 29.87 -6.77
CA SER A 42 -24.67 30.75 -7.54
C SER A 42 -23.98 31.43 -8.71
N SER A 43 -22.64 31.51 -8.71
CA SER A 43 -21.85 32.14 -9.76
C SER A 43 -21.42 31.15 -10.84
N ALA A 44 -21.45 29.85 -10.55
CA ALA A 44 -21.04 28.82 -11.49
C ALA A 44 -22.15 28.56 -12.56
N PRO A 45 -21.79 28.31 -13.83
CA PRO A 45 -22.76 27.90 -14.84
C PRO A 45 -23.46 26.60 -14.45
N SER A 46 -24.77 26.53 -14.70
CA SER A 46 -25.58 25.34 -14.37
C SER A 46 -25.05 24.04 -15.00
N ASP A 47 -24.47 24.12 -16.19
CA ASP A 47 -23.84 22.98 -16.89
C ASP A 47 -22.58 22.43 -16.19
N SER A 48 -21.93 23.23 -15.34
CA SER A 48 -20.75 22.81 -14.56
C SER A 48 -21.10 22.29 -13.17
N LEU A 49 -22.34 22.51 -12.70
CA LEU A 49 -22.79 22.04 -11.38
C LEU A 49 -23.05 20.53 -11.38
N PHE A 50 -23.36 19.95 -12.54
CA PHE A 50 -23.72 18.56 -12.67
C PHE A 50 -22.96 17.91 -13.81
N PHE A 51 -22.32 16.78 -13.52
CA PHE A 51 -21.79 15.88 -14.54
C PHE A 51 -22.77 14.72 -14.71
N VAL A 52 -23.25 14.51 -15.94
CA VAL A 52 -24.05 13.32 -16.26
C VAL A 52 -23.09 12.17 -16.46
N ASP A 53 -22.86 11.41 -15.39
CA ASP A 53 -22.07 10.20 -15.47
C ASP A 53 -22.79 9.15 -16.31
N LYS A 54 -22.22 8.86 -17.48
CA LYS A 54 -22.67 7.79 -18.38
C LYS A 54 -21.86 6.52 -18.17
N SER A 55 -20.92 6.51 -17.23
CA SER A 55 -20.25 5.29 -16.84
C SER A 55 -21.29 4.37 -16.18
N THR A 56 -21.35 3.14 -16.64
CA THR A 56 -22.10 2.12 -15.92
C THR A 56 -21.33 1.86 -14.64
N ASP A 57 -21.84 2.38 -13.51
CA ASP A 57 -21.34 2.07 -12.18
C ASP A 57 -20.99 0.59 -12.12
N LEU A 58 -19.77 0.30 -11.66
CA LEU A 58 -19.24 -1.06 -11.56
C LEU A 58 -20.34 -1.96 -11.01
N LEU A 59 -20.83 -2.90 -11.84
CA LEU A 59 -21.94 -3.76 -11.48
C LEU A 59 -21.53 -4.55 -10.23
N VAL A 60 -21.88 -4.03 -9.05
CA VAL A 60 -21.75 -4.73 -7.78
C VAL A 60 -22.83 -5.79 -7.83
N LYS A 61 -22.53 -6.87 -8.56
CA LYS A 61 -23.41 -8.02 -8.75
C LYS A 61 -23.87 -8.44 -7.37
N ARG A 62 -25.18 -8.46 -7.17
CA ARG A 62 -25.79 -8.90 -5.90
C ARG A 62 -25.19 -10.26 -5.55
N LYS A 63 -25.02 -10.59 -4.26
CA LYS A 63 -24.44 -11.88 -3.84
C LYS A 63 -25.10 -13.06 -4.57
N ILE A 64 -26.40 -12.98 -4.84
CA ILE A 64 -27.19 -13.96 -5.61
C ILE A 64 -26.63 -14.20 -7.02
N GLU A 65 -26.27 -13.13 -7.73
CA GLU A 65 -25.77 -13.21 -9.11
C GLU A 65 -24.33 -13.76 -9.13
N LYS A 66 -23.50 -13.40 -8.14
CA LYS A 66 -22.19 -14.03 -7.92
C LYS A 66 -22.28 -15.53 -7.64
N HIS A 67 -23.35 -15.98 -6.98
CA HIS A 67 -23.60 -17.41 -6.74
C HIS A 67 -24.17 -18.12 -7.98
N ARG A 68 -24.95 -17.43 -8.82
CA ARG A 68 -25.45 -17.98 -10.10
C ARG A 68 -24.35 -18.10 -11.16
N GLU A 69 -23.36 -17.22 -11.12
CA GLU A 69 -22.19 -17.29 -12.02
C GLU A 69 -21.20 -18.40 -11.65
N LYS A 70 -21.21 -18.84 -10.38
CA LYS A 70 -20.40 -19.98 -9.94
C LYS A 70 -21.05 -21.26 -10.45
N VAL A 71 -20.42 -21.89 -11.42
CA VAL A 71 -20.78 -23.21 -11.93
C VAL A 71 -20.72 -24.22 -10.77
N LEU A 72 -21.75 -25.07 -10.65
CA LEU A 72 -21.81 -26.11 -9.63
C LEU A 72 -20.57 -27.02 -9.71
N ARG A 73 -20.14 -27.58 -8.59
CA ARG A 73 -18.87 -28.34 -8.57
C ARG A 73 -18.91 -29.55 -9.52
N CYS A 74 -20.03 -30.26 -9.59
CA CYS A 74 -20.24 -31.35 -10.55
C CYS A 74 -20.02 -30.90 -12.00
N ASP A 75 -20.60 -29.77 -12.38
CA ASP A 75 -20.47 -29.22 -13.73
C ASP A 75 -19.06 -28.68 -14.00
N SER A 76 -18.41 -28.11 -12.97
CA SER A 76 -17.02 -27.65 -13.03
C SER A 76 -16.02 -28.80 -13.22
N VAL A 77 -16.30 -30.00 -12.70
CA VAL A 77 -15.48 -31.21 -12.96
C VAL A 77 -15.60 -31.64 -14.42
N LEU A 78 -16.78 -31.45 -15.03
CA LEU A 78 -17.05 -31.83 -16.41
C LEU A 78 -16.58 -30.77 -17.43
N GLN A 79 -16.27 -29.55 -16.99
CA GLN A 79 -15.66 -28.53 -17.84
C GLN A 79 -14.27 -28.98 -18.30
N LYS A 80 -14.03 -28.89 -19.60
CA LYS A 80 -12.75 -29.25 -20.22
C LYS A 80 -11.64 -28.40 -19.62
N ASN A 81 -10.61 -29.04 -19.08
CA ASN A 81 -9.45 -28.36 -18.53
C ASN A 81 -8.73 -27.58 -19.67
N PRO A 82 -8.61 -26.25 -19.61
CA PRO A 82 -8.00 -25.45 -20.68
C PRO A 82 -6.50 -25.76 -20.86
N PHE A 83 -5.86 -26.37 -19.87
CA PHE A 83 -4.45 -26.76 -19.92
C PHE A 83 -4.21 -28.13 -20.56
N VAL A 84 -5.27 -28.92 -20.77
CA VAL A 84 -5.16 -30.24 -21.40
C VAL A 84 -5.74 -30.13 -22.80
N GLN A 85 -4.87 -30.18 -23.82
CA GLN A 85 -5.32 -30.28 -25.20
C GLN A 85 -6.05 -31.60 -25.39
N ALA A 86 -7.30 -31.54 -25.85
CA ALA A 86 -8.07 -32.74 -26.16
C ALA A 86 -7.31 -33.56 -27.21
N VAL A 87 -6.93 -34.78 -26.84
CA VAL A 87 -6.31 -35.73 -27.76
C VAL A 87 -7.32 -36.00 -28.87
N PRO A 88 -6.97 -35.79 -30.15
CA PRO A 88 -7.88 -36.13 -31.24
C PRO A 88 -8.15 -37.62 -31.17
N SER A 89 -9.39 -38.01 -30.86
CA SER A 89 -9.82 -39.39 -30.99
C SER A 89 -9.59 -39.84 -32.44
N SER A 90 -8.98 -41.00 -32.63
CA SER A 90 -8.58 -41.56 -33.94
C SER A 90 -9.74 -41.87 -34.88
N THR A 91 -10.96 -41.48 -34.52
CA THR A 91 -12.12 -41.52 -35.39
C THR A 91 -11.95 -40.47 -36.49
N LEU A 92 -11.41 -40.92 -37.62
CA LEU A 92 -11.34 -40.24 -38.91
C LEU A 92 -12.53 -39.29 -39.09
N LYS A 93 -12.25 -37.98 -39.14
CA LYS A 93 -13.27 -36.98 -39.47
C LYS A 93 -13.79 -37.28 -40.88
N LYS A 94 -14.98 -37.88 -40.96
CA LYS A 94 -15.73 -37.94 -42.22
C LYS A 94 -15.93 -36.49 -42.72
N PRO A 95 -15.54 -36.14 -43.95
CA PRO A 95 -15.77 -34.79 -44.46
C PRO A 95 -17.27 -34.52 -44.53
N LYS A 96 -17.70 -33.37 -44.01
CA LYS A 96 -19.09 -32.90 -44.16
C LYS A 96 -19.37 -32.69 -45.65
N ARG A 97 -20.12 -33.61 -46.25
CA ARG A 97 -20.73 -33.49 -47.58
C ARG A 97 -21.63 -32.25 -47.58
N LYS A 98 -21.37 -31.28 -48.46
CA LYS A 98 -22.34 -30.24 -48.83
C LYS A 98 -23.53 -30.95 -49.48
N GLN A 99 -24.73 -30.68 -48.98
CA GLN A 99 -25.98 -31.09 -49.61
C GLN A 99 -26.10 -30.41 -50.97
N MET A 100 -25.92 -31.17 -52.04
CA MET A 100 -26.44 -30.91 -53.38
C MET A 100 -26.97 -32.23 -53.94
N GLY A 101 -28.05 -32.12 -54.70
CA GLY A 101 -29.05 -33.16 -54.95
C GLY A 101 -28.57 -34.48 -55.56
N VAL A 102 -29.31 -35.53 -55.16
CA VAL A 102 -29.76 -36.73 -55.90
C VAL A 102 -28.83 -37.27 -57.01
N SER A 103 -28.20 -38.43 -56.78
CA SER A 103 -28.58 -39.72 -57.41
C SER A 103 -27.52 -40.84 -57.23
N LYS A 104 -28.06 -42.05 -56.96
CA LYS A 104 -27.58 -43.42 -57.26
C LYS A 104 -26.40 -44.06 -56.50
N ALA A 105 -26.57 -45.37 -56.36
CA ALA A 105 -25.86 -46.33 -55.53
C ALA A 105 -24.80 -47.13 -56.31
N SER A 106 -23.76 -47.61 -55.61
CA SER A 106 -23.26 -49.01 -55.65
C SER A 106 -21.91 -49.16 -54.91
N ASP A 107 -21.91 -50.08 -53.93
CA ASP A 107 -20.91 -51.10 -53.57
C ASP A 107 -19.40 -50.89 -53.28
N ALA A 108 -18.97 -51.73 -52.32
CA ALA A 108 -17.69 -52.45 -52.17
C ALA A 108 -16.45 -51.82 -51.44
N THR A 109 -16.27 -52.22 -50.17
CA THR A 109 -15.27 -53.20 -49.66
C THR A 109 -13.72 -52.96 -49.77
N GLN A 110 -13.06 -52.97 -48.57
CA GLN A 110 -11.72 -53.50 -48.16
C GLN A 110 -10.40 -52.70 -48.46
N VAL A 111 -9.54 -52.36 -47.47
CA VAL A 111 -8.42 -53.08 -46.73
C VAL A 111 -7.08 -52.41 -47.12
N GLY A 112 -6.29 -51.83 -46.19
CA GLY A 112 -5.14 -52.46 -45.49
C GLY A 112 -3.92 -52.59 -46.43
N THR A 113 -2.75 -51.99 -46.22
CA THR A 113 -1.57 -52.44 -45.40
C THR A 113 -0.49 -51.33 -45.62
N LYS A 114 0.23 -50.72 -44.64
CA LYS A 114 1.37 -51.21 -43.81
C LYS A 114 2.36 -52.08 -44.59
N ASP A 115 3.68 -51.94 -44.55
CA ASP A 115 4.67 -51.12 -43.86
C ASP A 115 5.93 -51.20 -44.76
N ASP A 116 6.89 -50.27 -44.66
CA ASP A 116 8.28 -50.64 -44.86
C ASP A 116 9.20 -49.82 -43.95
N SER A 117 9.98 -50.58 -43.20
CA SER A 117 10.78 -50.23 -42.03
C SER A 117 12.10 -49.57 -42.40
N ALA A 118 12.26 -48.29 -42.07
CA ALA A 118 13.57 -47.66 -41.96
C ALA A 118 14.00 -47.67 -40.48
N MET A 119 15.09 -48.38 -40.20
CA MET A 119 15.77 -48.40 -38.91
C MET A 119 16.40 -47.02 -38.69
N VAL A 120 15.74 -46.16 -37.92
CA VAL A 120 16.23 -44.80 -37.62
C VAL A 120 17.23 -44.90 -36.48
N ASP A 121 18.46 -44.46 -36.72
CA ASP A 121 19.47 -44.27 -35.69
C ASP A 121 18.99 -43.22 -34.68
N ILE A 122 18.91 -43.61 -33.41
CA ILE A 122 18.33 -42.84 -32.32
C ILE A 122 19.33 -41.83 -31.75
N TRP A 123 20.63 -41.93 -32.10
CA TRP A 123 21.70 -41.20 -31.43
C TRP A 123 22.44 -40.17 -32.31
N ASP A 124 22.25 -40.19 -33.62
CA ASP A 124 22.80 -39.16 -34.52
C ASP A 124 21.79 -38.02 -34.74
N ASP A 125 21.85 -36.97 -33.92
CA ASP A 125 21.12 -35.72 -34.14
C ASP A 125 21.98 -34.75 -34.96
N LYS A 126 22.15 -35.05 -36.24
CA LYS A 126 22.68 -34.13 -37.24
C LYS A 126 21.60 -33.83 -38.28
N GLY A 127 20.82 -32.79 -37.99
CA GLY A 127 20.18 -31.98 -39.03
C GLY A 127 18.66 -32.07 -39.12
N GLU A 128 18.05 -30.90 -38.95
CA GLU A 128 16.85 -30.40 -39.64
C GLU A 128 15.60 -31.30 -39.69
N ASP A 129 14.54 -30.91 -38.95
CA ASP A 129 13.24 -30.66 -39.59
C ASP A 129 12.14 -30.17 -38.64
N ASN A 130 11.30 -29.31 -39.20
CA ASN A 130 10.09 -28.67 -38.69
C ASN A 130 9.21 -29.48 -37.73
N ARG A 131 9.56 -29.52 -36.44
CA ARG A 131 8.68 -30.03 -35.37
C ARG A 131 8.37 -28.89 -34.41
N LYS A 132 7.06 -28.60 -34.27
CA LYS A 132 6.46 -27.65 -33.31
C LYS A 132 7.32 -27.55 -32.06
N SER A 133 7.88 -26.36 -31.82
CA SER A 133 8.80 -26.09 -30.71
C SER A 133 8.20 -26.58 -29.39
N LYS A 134 8.61 -27.78 -28.96
CA LYS A 134 8.27 -28.28 -27.63
C LYS A 134 8.80 -27.23 -26.65
N LYS A 135 7.91 -26.71 -25.79
CA LYS A 135 8.29 -25.75 -24.74
C LYS A 135 9.48 -26.34 -24.00
N LYS A 136 10.64 -25.69 -24.10
CA LYS A 136 11.84 -26.09 -23.36
C LYS A 136 11.45 -26.11 -21.88
N LEU A 137 11.55 -27.27 -21.25
CA LEU A 137 11.43 -27.38 -19.81
C LEU A 137 12.53 -26.50 -19.23
N LYS A 138 12.18 -25.57 -18.32
CA LYS A 138 13.19 -24.76 -17.65
C LYS A 138 14.04 -25.73 -16.83
N HIS A 139 15.30 -25.90 -17.21
CA HIS A 139 16.24 -26.72 -16.45
C HIS A 139 16.39 -26.10 -15.03
N SER A 140 16.57 -26.94 -14.01
CA SER A 140 16.98 -26.44 -12.69
C SER A 140 18.27 -25.63 -12.84
N VAL A 141 18.44 -24.62 -11.99
CA VAL A 141 19.68 -23.81 -11.95
C VAL A 141 20.85 -24.67 -11.41
N ILE A 142 20.51 -25.70 -10.64
CA ILE A 142 21.45 -26.65 -10.03
C ILE A 142 21.88 -27.67 -11.10
N PRO A 143 23.19 -27.98 -11.20
CA PRO A 143 23.67 -29.06 -12.04
C PRO A 143 22.98 -30.38 -11.66
N ALA A 144 22.66 -31.21 -12.67
CA ALA A 144 21.93 -32.45 -12.45
C ALA A 144 22.74 -33.52 -11.69
N VAL A 145 24.05 -33.34 -11.58
CA VAL A 145 24.99 -34.23 -10.89
C VAL A 145 25.83 -33.39 -9.94
N GLU A 146 25.79 -33.73 -8.65
CA GLU A 146 26.69 -33.19 -7.65
C GLU A 146 28.06 -33.87 -7.83
N VAL A 147 29.07 -33.10 -8.24
CA VAL A 147 30.44 -33.60 -8.39
C VAL A 147 31.17 -33.35 -7.08
N GLU A 148 31.48 -34.43 -6.36
CA GLU A 148 32.28 -34.35 -5.14
C GLU A 148 33.70 -33.83 -5.42
N HIS A 149 34.34 -33.25 -4.41
CA HIS A 149 35.71 -32.76 -4.54
C HIS A 149 36.67 -33.94 -4.81
N PRO A 150 37.71 -33.81 -5.67
CA PRO A 150 38.66 -34.89 -5.95
C PRO A 150 39.40 -35.42 -4.70
N GLY A 151 39.48 -34.58 -3.66
CA GLY A 151 40.00 -34.93 -2.34
C GLY A 151 39.18 -35.97 -1.56
N CYS A 152 37.94 -36.26 -1.98
CA CYS A 152 37.07 -37.27 -1.38
C CYS A 152 37.26 -38.67 -1.99
N SER A 153 38.09 -38.81 -3.02
CA SER A 153 38.42 -40.12 -3.59
C SER A 153 39.19 -40.99 -2.58
N PHE A 154 39.19 -42.31 -2.77
CA PHE A 154 39.87 -43.25 -1.86
C PHE A 154 41.39 -43.05 -1.79
N ASN A 155 42.01 -42.50 -2.84
CA ASN A 155 43.43 -42.17 -2.88
C ASN A 155 43.63 -40.76 -3.47
N PRO A 156 43.31 -39.71 -2.69
CA PRO A 156 43.38 -38.33 -3.14
C PRO A 156 44.83 -37.83 -3.14
N SER A 157 45.12 -36.81 -3.96
CA SER A 157 46.35 -36.03 -3.78
C SER A 157 46.32 -35.35 -2.42
N GLU A 158 47.45 -35.26 -1.73
CA GLU A 158 47.53 -34.67 -0.39
C GLU A 158 46.96 -33.25 -0.33
N GLU A 159 47.19 -32.44 -1.38
CA GLU A 159 46.67 -31.08 -1.51
C GLU A 159 45.14 -31.10 -1.52
N SER A 160 44.57 -31.92 -2.40
CA SER A 160 43.11 -32.04 -2.52
C SER A 160 42.44 -32.58 -1.25
N HIS A 161 43.11 -33.44 -0.49
CA HIS A 161 42.61 -33.93 0.80
C HIS A 161 42.66 -32.85 1.88
N LYS A 162 43.75 -32.08 1.95
CA LYS A 162 43.89 -30.94 2.86
C LYS A 162 42.83 -29.87 2.58
N ASP A 163 42.51 -29.63 1.32
CA ASP A 163 41.46 -28.68 0.92
C ASP A 163 40.07 -29.11 1.40
N VAL A 164 39.75 -30.41 1.29
CA VAL A 164 38.48 -30.95 1.80
C VAL A 164 38.40 -30.80 3.32
N LEU A 165 39.49 -31.12 4.03
CA LEU A 165 39.55 -30.94 5.49
C LEU A 165 39.42 -29.46 5.88
N ALA A 166 40.09 -28.56 5.16
CA ALA A 166 40.01 -27.13 5.41
C ALA A 166 38.58 -26.60 5.22
N HIS A 167 37.89 -27.05 4.16
CA HIS A 167 36.48 -26.71 3.93
C HIS A 167 35.58 -27.18 5.07
N ALA A 168 35.74 -28.43 5.51
CA ALA A 168 34.98 -28.99 6.64
C ALA A 168 35.22 -28.22 7.94
N VAL A 169 36.47 -27.88 8.25
CA VAL A 169 36.82 -27.07 9.43
C VAL A 169 36.21 -25.68 9.35
N ALA A 170 36.22 -25.05 8.16
CA ALA A 170 35.63 -23.74 7.96
C ALA A 170 34.11 -23.74 8.22
N GLU A 171 33.39 -24.77 7.78
CA GLU A 171 31.95 -24.91 8.05
C GLU A 171 31.64 -25.04 9.56
N GLU A 172 32.40 -25.86 10.27
CA GLU A 172 32.24 -26.02 11.72
C GLU A 172 32.57 -24.71 12.47
N MET A 173 33.66 -24.04 12.10
CA MET A 173 34.00 -22.74 12.69
C MET A 173 32.94 -21.67 12.40
N GLN A 174 32.34 -21.68 11.20
CA GLN A 174 31.25 -20.77 10.88
C GLN A 174 30.02 -21.03 11.77
N LYS A 175 29.68 -22.28 12.06
CA LYS A 175 28.60 -22.63 13.01
C LYS A 175 28.91 -22.11 14.41
N VAL A 176 30.15 -22.28 14.87
CA VAL A 176 30.61 -21.76 16.17
C VAL A 176 30.47 -20.24 16.21
N TYR A 177 30.99 -19.51 15.21
CA TYR A 177 30.87 -18.05 15.16
C TYR A 177 29.42 -17.56 15.08
N GLN A 178 28.54 -18.26 14.37
CA GLN A 178 27.11 -17.92 14.32
C GLN A 178 26.45 -18.06 15.70
N ASN A 179 26.83 -19.07 16.47
CA ASN A 179 26.32 -19.28 17.82
C ASN A 179 26.88 -18.26 18.81
N GLU A 180 28.15 -17.88 18.68
CA GLU A 180 28.85 -16.95 19.58
C GLU A 180 28.48 -15.48 19.33
N LEU A 181 28.43 -15.06 18.06
CA LEU A 181 28.11 -13.68 17.67
C LEU A 181 26.60 -13.45 17.60
N GLY A 182 25.81 -14.51 17.48
CA GLY A 182 24.35 -14.44 17.41
C GLY A 182 23.75 -13.87 18.71
N PRO A 183 22.61 -13.17 18.63
CA PRO A 183 21.90 -12.78 19.84
C PRO A 183 21.51 -14.03 20.63
N GLN A 184 21.71 -14.00 21.96
CA GLN A 184 21.27 -15.11 22.81
C GLN A 184 19.77 -15.32 22.61
N PRO A 185 19.31 -16.58 22.39
CA PRO A 185 17.90 -16.85 22.23
C PRO A 185 17.16 -16.43 23.50
N VAL A 186 16.05 -15.70 23.31
CA VAL A 186 15.21 -15.27 24.43
C VAL A 186 14.75 -16.52 25.18
N PRO A 187 14.95 -16.61 26.51
CA PRO A 187 14.50 -17.76 27.28
C PRO A 187 12.98 -17.92 27.14
N LEU A 188 12.53 -19.16 26.93
CA LEU A 188 11.11 -19.49 26.70
C LEU A 188 10.20 -19.13 27.87
N THR A 189 10.76 -19.07 29.08
CA THR A 189 10.09 -18.63 30.29
C THR A 189 11.03 -17.72 31.07
N VAL A 190 10.74 -16.43 31.06
CA VAL A 190 11.25 -15.50 32.07
C VAL A 190 10.37 -15.68 33.30
N PRO A 191 10.89 -16.08 34.47
CA PRO A 191 10.10 -16.06 35.69
C PRO A 191 9.64 -14.62 35.90
N GLY A 192 8.32 -14.40 35.82
CA GLY A 192 7.74 -13.07 36.02
C GLY A 192 8.16 -12.57 37.39
N LYS A 193 9.00 -11.53 37.42
CA LYS A 193 9.23 -10.80 38.64
C LYS A 193 7.87 -10.21 39.03
N VAL A 194 7.44 -10.45 40.26
CA VAL A 194 6.23 -9.82 40.80
C VAL A 194 6.48 -8.31 40.70
N ILE A 195 5.73 -7.65 39.83
CA ILE A 195 5.82 -6.19 39.65
C ILE A 195 5.22 -5.61 40.92
N ASP A 196 6.03 -4.88 41.69
CA ASP A 196 5.53 -4.19 42.88
C ASP A 196 4.48 -3.15 42.44
N GLU A 197 3.47 -2.94 43.27
CA GLU A 197 2.28 -2.12 42.96
C GLU A 197 2.67 -0.72 42.46
N GLU A 198 3.78 -0.16 42.96
CA GLU A 198 4.38 1.11 42.51
C GLU A 198 4.85 1.11 41.05
N GLU A 199 5.47 0.04 40.56
CA GLU A 199 5.92 -0.07 39.15
C GLU A 199 4.74 -0.21 38.17
N MET A 200 3.61 -0.75 38.64
CA MET A 200 2.38 -0.87 37.86
C MET A 200 1.79 0.51 37.52
N TYR A 201 1.88 1.47 38.45
CA TYR A 201 1.40 2.85 38.24
C TYR A 201 2.21 3.62 37.18
N PHE A 202 3.50 3.30 36.99
CA PHE A 202 4.32 3.93 35.95
C PHE A 202 3.99 3.40 34.54
N ILE A 203 3.52 2.15 34.43
CA ILE A 203 3.12 1.55 33.15
C ILE A 203 1.75 2.09 32.70
N ASP A 204 0.83 2.31 33.64
CA ASP A 204 -0.51 2.84 33.34
C ASP A 204 -0.48 4.34 32.95
N ALA A 205 0.53 5.09 33.39
CA ALA A 205 0.67 6.52 33.09
C ALA A 205 0.97 6.82 31.60
N ASP A 206 1.66 5.92 30.89
CA ASP A 206 2.01 6.09 29.47
C ASP A 206 0.91 5.61 28.50
N ASN A 207 -0.06 4.82 28.98
CA ASN A 207 -1.19 4.34 28.16
C ASN A 207 -2.45 5.22 28.27
N ALA A 208 -2.46 6.20 29.17
CA ALA A 208 -3.48 7.24 29.23
C ALA A 208 -3.15 8.33 28.18
N SER A 209 -3.42 8.01 26.91
CA SER A 209 -3.60 9.01 25.87
C SER A 209 -4.78 9.89 26.28
N ASP A 210 -4.46 11.04 26.84
CA ASP A 210 -5.33 12.14 27.22
C ASP A 210 -6.00 12.75 25.97
N ASP A 211 -7.17 12.21 25.63
CA ASP A 211 -8.14 12.83 24.73
C ASP A 211 -9.53 12.63 25.35
N ASP A 212 -9.89 13.49 26.31
CA ASP A 212 -11.24 14.03 26.39
C ASP A 212 -11.26 15.32 27.23
N GLU A 213 -11.50 16.42 26.53
CA GLU A 213 -11.72 17.77 27.03
C GLU A 213 -13.06 17.87 27.79
N MET A 214 -13.02 18.10 29.10
CA MET A 214 -14.19 18.55 29.88
C MET A 214 -13.83 19.69 30.83
N ASN A 215 -14.20 20.88 30.36
CA ASN A 215 -14.51 22.08 31.13
C ASN A 215 -15.29 21.77 32.43
N VAL A 216 -14.67 21.98 33.60
CA VAL A 216 -15.38 22.10 34.87
C VAL A 216 -14.96 23.38 35.57
N GLU A 217 -15.97 24.20 35.78
CA GLU A 217 -15.98 25.46 36.49
C GLU A 217 -15.37 25.31 37.89
N ASN A 218 -14.47 26.24 38.19
CA ASN A 218 -13.85 26.38 39.49
C ASN A 218 -14.81 27.17 40.41
N GLU A 219 -15.42 26.49 41.39
CA GLU A 219 -16.13 27.13 42.50
C GLU A 219 -15.53 26.72 43.87
N ASN A 220 -14.85 27.71 44.46
CA ASN A 220 -14.80 28.10 45.89
C ASN A 220 -14.14 27.18 46.94
N GLU A 221 -13.03 27.65 47.55
CA GLU A 221 -13.02 28.25 48.91
C GLU A 221 -11.69 28.97 49.24
N ASP A 222 -11.83 30.15 49.84
CA ASP A 222 -10.92 30.86 50.77
C ASP A 222 -9.49 31.30 50.38
N THR A 223 -9.39 32.54 49.89
CA THR A 223 -8.63 33.60 50.61
C THR A 223 -9.25 34.98 50.35
N ALA A 224 -9.73 35.60 51.42
CA ALA A 224 -10.33 36.92 51.44
C ALA A 224 -9.28 38.03 51.27
N GLN A 225 -9.10 38.59 50.07
CA GLN A 225 -8.63 39.97 49.87
C GLN A 225 -9.33 40.64 48.66
N GLU A 226 -10.11 41.67 48.98
CA GLU A 226 -10.69 42.73 48.14
C GLU A 226 -10.48 42.66 46.61
N LYS A 227 -11.53 42.23 45.88
CA LYS A 227 -11.68 42.55 44.45
C LYS A 227 -11.96 44.05 44.29
N ARG A 228 -10.90 44.87 44.25
CA ARG A 228 -11.01 46.27 43.80
C ARG A 228 -11.35 46.25 42.31
N SER A 229 -12.55 46.68 41.94
CA SER A 229 -12.95 46.87 40.54
C SER A 229 -11.94 47.79 39.85
N ILE A 230 -11.09 47.25 38.98
CA ILE A 230 -10.13 48.04 38.21
C ILE A 230 -10.96 48.97 37.32
N LYS A 231 -11.01 50.26 37.67
CA LYS A 231 -11.70 51.27 36.86
C LYS A 231 -11.01 51.31 35.50
N ILE A 232 -11.63 50.72 34.48
CA ILE A 232 -11.13 50.75 33.09
C ILE A 232 -11.14 52.21 32.64
N LYS A 233 -9.96 52.83 32.60
CA LYS A 233 -9.80 54.17 32.04
C LYS A 233 -10.17 54.10 30.57
N ARG A 234 -11.06 54.98 30.10
CA ARG A 234 -11.44 55.04 28.69
C ARG A 234 -10.20 55.42 27.88
N VAL A 235 -9.73 54.47 27.07
CA VAL A 235 -8.59 54.65 26.18
C VAL A 235 -8.91 55.76 25.20
N THR A 236 -7.98 56.69 25.04
CA THR A 236 -8.15 57.84 24.13
C THR A 236 -8.02 57.39 22.67
N ARG A 237 -8.61 58.15 21.73
CA ARG A 237 -8.54 57.85 20.28
C ARG A 237 -7.09 57.74 19.77
N VAL A 238 -6.16 58.47 20.38
CA VAL A 238 -4.72 58.44 20.05
C VAL A 238 -4.07 57.12 20.46
N GLU A 239 -4.40 56.58 21.64
CA GLU A 239 -3.89 55.29 22.12
C GLU A 239 -4.41 54.12 21.27
N LEU A 240 -5.65 54.19 20.80
CA LEU A 240 -6.20 53.21 19.84
C LEU A 240 -5.40 53.19 18.53
N ASN A 241 -5.11 54.37 17.96
CA ASN A 241 -4.29 54.46 16.73
C ASN A 241 -2.85 53.98 16.97
N LYS A 242 -2.27 54.24 18.14
CA LYS A 242 -0.94 53.75 18.53
C LYS A 242 -0.92 52.22 18.66
N ARG A 243 -1.99 51.62 19.19
CA ARG A 243 -2.15 50.16 19.28
C ARG A 243 -2.37 49.51 17.92
N ALA A 244 -3.14 50.15 17.03
CA ALA A 244 -3.34 49.69 15.66
C ALA A 244 -2.01 49.64 14.88
N ARG A 245 -1.22 50.72 14.93
CA ARG A 245 0.12 50.78 14.30
C ARG A 245 1.08 49.70 14.81
N ARG A 246 1.08 49.43 16.13
CA ARG A 246 1.87 48.33 16.70
C ARG A 246 1.39 46.97 16.22
N LYS A 247 0.06 46.75 16.20
CA LYS A 247 -0.53 45.49 15.72
C LYS A 247 -0.18 45.23 14.25
N GLU A 248 -0.20 46.27 13.40
CA GLU A 248 0.23 46.17 12.01
C GLU A 248 1.74 45.88 11.88
N LYS A 249 2.58 46.49 12.71
CA LYS A 249 4.02 46.19 12.72
C LYS A 249 4.27 44.73 13.11
N MET A 250 3.60 44.23 14.15
CA MET A 250 3.70 42.83 14.57
C MET A 250 3.21 41.86 13.48
N LYS A 251 2.15 42.21 12.74
CA LYS A 251 1.66 41.41 11.61
C LYS A 251 2.68 41.35 10.47
N LYS A 252 3.25 42.49 10.09
CA LYS A 252 4.30 42.55 9.06
C LYS A 252 5.54 41.76 9.45
N GLU A 253 5.95 41.82 10.72
CA GLU A 253 7.06 41.01 11.23
C GLU A 253 6.73 39.51 11.21
N ALA A 254 5.51 39.12 11.58
CA ALA A 254 5.06 37.73 11.49
C ALA A 254 4.98 37.22 10.04
N GLU A 255 4.54 38.06 9.11
CA GLU A 255 4.53 37.76 7.67
C GLU A 255 5.96 37.62 7.13
N ALA A 256 6.89 38.50 7.52
CA ALA A 256 8.30 38.38 7.16
C ALA A 256 8.92 37.08 7.70
N ARG A 257 8.65 36.72 8.96
CA ARG A 257 9.09 35.43 9.54
C ARG A 257 8.54 34.22 8.78
N LYS A 258 7.29 34.30 8.30
CA LYS A 258 6.71 33.23 7.45
C LYS A 258 7.42 33.13 6.11
N MET A 259 7.70 34.26 5.47
CA MET A 259 8.45 34.27 4.21
C MET A 259 9.88 33.74 4.39
N GLU A 260 10.54 34.05 5.51
CA GLU A 260 11.84 33.49 5.88
C GLU A 260 11.78 31.98 6.16
N GLY A 261 10.66 31.48 6.70
CA GLY A 261 10.43 30.04 6.84
C GLY A 261 10.35 29.34 5.49
N VAL A 262 9.54 29.89 4.58
CA VAL A 262 9.39 29.36 3.22
C VAL A 262 10.72 29.43 2.44
N SER A 263 11.50 30.49 2.56
CA SER A 263 12.81 30.55 1.89
C SER A 263 13.77 29.48 2.40
N LYS A 264 13.79 29.22 3.72
CA LYS A 264 14.63 28.15 4.30
C LYS A 264 14.22 26.76 3.81
N GLU A 265 12.91 26.53 3.65
CA GLU A 265 12.39 25.27 3.08
C GLU A 265 12.74 25.13 1.61
N ILE A 266 12.74 26.22 0.83
CA ILE A 266 13.18 26.21 -0.56
C ILE A 266 14.69 25.93 -0.65
N ASP A 267 15.48 26.56 0.21
CA ASP A 267 16.92 26.39 0.25
C ASP A 267 17.35 24.97 0.66
N SER A 268 16.51 24.24 1.42
CA SER A 268 16.77 22.84 1.83
C SER A 268 16.35 21.80 0.79
N ILE A 269 15.63 22.17 -0.28
CA ILE A 269 15.21 21.24 -1.35
C ILE A 269 16.38 20.44 -1.94
N PRO A 270 17.55 21.03 -2.25
CA PRO A 270 18.68 20.27 -2.80
C PRO A 270 19.18 19.19 -1.85
N ASP A 271 19.21 19.47 -0.55
CA ASP A 271 19.64 18.52 0.47
C ASP A 271 18.65 17.36 0.59
N ILE A 272 17.35 17.65 0.57
CA ILE A 272 16.28 16.63 0.55
C ILE A 272 16.37 15.77 -0.71
N LEU A 273 16.65 16.36 -1.88
CA LEU A 273 16.83 15.61 -3.12
C LEU A 273 18.06 14.68 -3.06
N GLN A 274 19.16 15.16 -2.47
CA GLN A 274 20.34 14.32 -2.24
C GLN A 274 20.07 13.18 -1.25
N GLU A 275 19.27 13.43 -0.21
CA GLU A 275 18.85 12.42 0.75
C GLU A 275 17.98 11.34 0.08
N ILE A 276 16.98 11.73 -0.69
CA ILE A 276 16.13 10.80 -1.45
C ILE A 276 16.97 9.96 -2.41
N ALA A 277 17.92 10.57 -3.13
CA ALA A 277 18.81 9.84 -4.04
C ALA A 277 19.66 8.79 -3.31
N LYS A 278 20.20 9.14 -2.13
CA LYS A 278 20.95 8.19 -1.28
C LYS A 278 20.05 7.06 -0.78
N GLU A 279 18.84 7.37 -0.33
CA GLU A 279 17.88 6.36 0.14
C GLU A 279 17.47 5.40 -0.99
N ASP A 280 17.27 5.92 -2.20
CA ASP A 280 16.97 5.11 -3.38
C ASP A 280 18.15 4.21 -3.79
N GLU A 281 19.38 4.71 -3.74
CA GLU A 281 20.57 3.87 -3.93
C GLU A 281 20.66 2.76 -2.88
N GLU A 282 20.36 3.05 -1.62
CA GLU A 282 20.34 2.05 -0.55
C GLU A 282 19.24 1.02 -0.75
N LYS A 283 18.03 1.44 -1.16
CA LYS A 283 16.92 0.56 -1.54
C LYS A 283 17.32 -0.33 -2.72
N GLN A 284 17.99 0.20 -3.73
CA GLN A 284 18.51 -0.55 -4.86
C GLN A 284 19.58 -1.56 -4.43
N LYS A 285 20.56 -1.14 -3.62
CA LYS A 285 21.60 -2.04 -3.06
C LYS A 285 20.96 -3.16 -2.25
N LYS A 286 19.96 -2.86 -1.42
CA LYS A 286 19.19 -3.86 -0.64
C LYS A 286 18.41 -4.81 -1.55
N HIS A 287 17.81 -4.31 -2.63
CA HIS A 287 17.14 -5.12 -3.63
C HIS A 287 18.13 -6.06 -4.34
N LEU A 288 19.28 -5.53 -4.80
CA LEU A 288 20.35 -6.32 -5.42
C LEU A 288 20.85 -7.40 -4.48
N ARG A 289 21.15 -7.09 -3.21
CA ARG A 289 21.53 -8.09 -2.19
C ARG A 289 20.49 -9.22 -2.07
N ARG A 290 19.20 -8.88 -2.06
CA ARG A 290 18.10 -9.87 -2.02
C ARG A 290 18.04 -10.72 -3.28
N VAL A 291 18.24 -10.13 -4.45
CA VAL A 291 18.24 -10.85 -5.74
C VAL A 291 19.43 -11.78 -5.82
N VAL A 292 20.63 -11.31 -5.47
CA VAL A 292 21.86 -12.12 -5.43
C VAL A 292 21.69 -13.28 -4.45
N ALA A 293 21.25 -13.01 -3.21
CA ALA A 293 21.01 -14.07 -2.23
C ALA A 293 19.96 -15.09 -2.72
N LYS A 294 18.91 -14.65 -3.45
CA LYS A 294 17.95 -15.58 -4.08
C LYS A 294 18.60 -16.41 -5.17
N GLN A 295 19.42 -15.81 -6.03
CA GLN A 295 20.15 -16.51 -7.10
C GLN A 295 21.14 -17.53 -6.51
N GLU A 296 21.90 -17.16 -5.49
CA GLU A 296 22.80 -18.07 -4.76
C GLU A 296 22.03 -19.23 -4.13
N ARG A 297 20.90 -18.96 -3.46
CA ARG A 297 20.05 -20.02 -2.91
C ARG A 297 19.47 -20.95 -3.98
N LEU A 298 19.12 -20.43 -5.14
CA LEU A 298 18.65 -21.25 -6.27
C LEU A 298 19.76 -22.09 -6.92
N LYS A 299 21.02 -21.64 -6.84
CA LYS A 299 22.19 -22.41 -7.29
C LYS A 299 22.57 -23.52 -6.32
N LEU A 300 22.41 -23.28 -5.02
CA LEU A 300 22.83 -24.21 -3.97
C LEU A 300 21.74 -25.21 -3.57
N CYS A 301 20.46 -24.81 -3.58
CA CYS A 301 19.38 -25.63 -3.03
C CYS A 301 18.20 -25.75 -4.01
N PRO A 302 17.62 -26.96 -4.16
CA PRO A 302 16.47 -27.15 -5.02
C PRO A 302 15.26 -26.34 -4.51
N PRO A 303 14.35 -25.95 -5.41
CA PRO A 303 13.15 -25.20 -5.03
C PRO A 303 12.32 -26.01 -4.03
N ARG A 304 11.98 -25.40 -2.90
CA ARG A 304 11.17 -26.05 -1.85
C ARG A 304 9.76 -26.31 -2.39
N LEU A 305 9.36 -27.58 -2.44
CA LEU A 305 8.01 -27.99 -2.84
C LEU A 305 7.00 -27.97 -1.68
N GLY A 306 7.47 -27.77 -0.44
CA GLY A 306 6.63 -27.82 0.76
C GLY A 306 7.24 -27.12 1.98
N LYS A 307 6.54 -27.23 3.11
CA LYS A 307 6.84 -26.52 4.38
C LYS A 307 8.05 -27.11 5.12
N TYR A 308 8.20 -28.43 5.10
CA TYR A 308 9.31 -29.14 5.74
C TYR A 308 10.51 -29.25 4.79
N LYS A 309 11.72 -29.24 5.36
CA LYS A 309 12.95 -29.56 4.63
C LYS A 309 13.08 -31.07 4.57
#